data_AF-A0A7Y5U3C0-F1
#
_entry.id   AF-A0A7Y5U3C0-F1
#
_cell.length_a   1.000
_cell.length_b   1.000
_cell.length_c   1.000
_cell.angle_alpha   90.00
_cell.angle_beta   90.00
_cell.angle_gamma   90.00
#
_symmetry.space_group_name_H-M   'P 1'
#
loop_
_entity.id
_entity.type
_entity.pdbx_description
1 polymer ?
#
loop_
_entity_poly.entity_id
_entity_poly.type
_entity_poly.pdbx_seq_one_letter_code
_entity_poly.pdbx_strand_id
1 'polypeptide(L)'
;MAKSFSSERGFSLAEVAVATGMLAVVSLGVAQMFALSTERNLAAKHQVSTTTMATQKLEQLRGLTFSYDASGLGLPVTDTTTNLTLCTPDTTGRGLNPSPSGVLETNTSGFVDFLDARGNCVAATTTNAPAGAVYTRRWAIQPLPTNPNNTLILTVLVTTTAKESLRGSSTTRTRLTEDAMLTTVRTRKAP
;
A
#
# COMPACT_ATOMS: atom_id res chain seq x y z
N MET A 1 7.08 62.01 -52.20
CA MET A 1 6.50 61.02 -51.27
C MET A 1 6.27 59.73 -52.04
N ALA A 2 7.23 58.79 -52.00
CA ALA A 2 7.13 57.51 -52.71
C ALA A 2 6.98 56.37 -51.68
N LYS A 3 5.96 55.54 -51.85
CA LYS A 3 5.62 54.41 -50.97
C LYS A 3 6.72 53.36 -51.01
N SER A 4 7.25 53.01 -49.84
CA SER A 4 8.08 51.83 -49.63
C SER A 4 7.23 50.57 -49.78
N PHE A 5 7.56 49.70 -50.74
CA PHE A 5 7.03 48.34 -50.78
C PHE A 5 7.84 47.47 -49.81
N SER A 6 7.15 46.91 -48.82
CA SER A 6 7.73 45.96 -47.88
C SER A 6 8.15 44.69 -48.63
N SER A 7 9.42 44.30 -48.50
CA SER A 7 9.92 43.04 -49.04
C SER A 7 9.42 41.88 -48.18
N GLU A 8 8.42 41.13 -48.67
CA GLU A 8 8.04 39.85 -48.09
C GLU A 8 9.13 38.82 -48.41
N ARG A 9 10.00 38.54 -47.44
CA ARG A 9 11.00 37.48 -47.56
C ARG A 9 10.32 36.14 -47.21
N GLY A 10 10.16 35.26 -48.21
CA GLY A 10 9.71 33.89 -48.00
C GLY A 10 10.76 33.04 -47.26
N PHE A 11 10.31 31.97 -46.61
CA PHE A 11 11.18 31.01 -45.90
C PHE A 11 12.00 30.14 -46.87
N SER A 12 13.27 29.89 -46.56
CA SER A 12 14.10 28.97 -47.35
C SER A 12 13.87 27.50 -46.97
N LEU A 13 13.99 26.58 -47.94
CA LEU A 13 13.87 25.14 -47.69
C LEU A 13 14.89 24.61 -46.66
N ALA A 14 16.10 25.16 -46.66
CA ALA A 14 17.14 24.78 -45.70
C ALA A 14 16.76 25.17 -44.26
N GLU A 15 16.15 26.35 -44.08
CA GLU A 15 15.66 26.82 -42.79
C GLU A 15 14.52 25.94 -42.27
N VAL A 16 13.58 25.56 -43.14
CA VAL A 16 12.50 24.63 -42.77
C VAL A 16 13.06 23.25 -42.39
N ALA A 17 14.06 22.74 -43.10
CA ALA A 17 14.69 21.46 -42.78
C ALA A 17 15.39 21.49 -41.42
N VAL A 18 16.12 22.57 -41.12
CA VAL A 18 16.78 22.74 -39.81
C VAL A 18 15.74 22.91 -38.71
N ALA A 19 14.73 23.75 -38.91
CA ALA A 19 13.67 24.00 -37.92
C ALA A 19 12.87 22.73 -37.60
N THR A 20 12.49 21.95 -38.62
CA THR A 20 11.78 20.68 -38.43
C THR A 20 12.66 19.62 -37.76
N GLY A 21 13.96 19.57 -38.09
CA GLY A 21 14.92 18.70 -37.40
C GLY A 21 15.06 19.05 -35.92
N MET A 22 15.21 20.34 -35.59
CA MET A 22 15.26 20.81 -34.19
C MET A 22 13.95 20.50 -33.45
N LEU A 23 12.80 20.77 -34.09
CA LEU A 23 11.48 20.47 -33.53
C LEU A 23 11.30 18.99 -33.21
N ALA A 24 11.75 18.10 -34.11
CA ALA A 24 11.67 16.66 -33.92
C ALA A 24 12.48 16.19 -32.71
N VAL A 25 13.73 16.66 -32.58
CA VAL A 25 14.61 16.29 -31.46
C VAL A 25 14.03 16.78 -30.13
N VAL A 26 13.56 18.03 -30.06
CA VAL A 26 12.95 18.59 -28.84
C VAL A 26 11.69 17.82 -28.47
N SER A 27 10.82 17.52 -29.43
CA SER A 27 9.57 16.80 -29.18
C SER A 27 9.81 15.39 -28.65
N LEU A 28 10.78 14.67 -29.20
CA LEU A 28 11.17 13.34 -28.72
C LEU A 28 11.70 13.37 -27.28
N GLY A 29 12.52 14.37 -26.95
CA GLY A 29 13.02 14.55 -25.58
C GLY A 29 11.89 14.78 -24.57
N VAL A 30 10.93 15.64 -24.91
CA VAL A 30 9.76 15.91 -24.04
C VAL A 30 8.88 14.68 -23.87
N ALA A 31 8.62 13.92 -24.94
CA ALA A 31 7.79 12.71 -24.88
C ALA A 31 8.39 11.65 -23.93
N GLN A 32 9.70 11.43 -23.99
CA GLN A 32 10.38 10.49 -23.10
C GLN A 32 10.31 10.94 -21.63
N MET A 33 10.57 12.23 -21.36
CA MET A 33 10.45 12.78 -20.01
C MET A 33 9.02 12.68 -19.46
N PHE A 34 8.01 12.90 -20.30
CA PHE A 34 6.61 12.75 -19.92
C PHE A 34 6.24 11.31 -19.58
N ALA A 35 6.71 10.34 -20.37
CA ALA A 35 6.49 8.92 -20.11
C ALA A 35 7.11 8.49 -18.77
N LEU A 36 8.38 8.85 -18.54
CA LEU A 36 9.09 8.56 -17.29
C LEU A 36 8.42 9.24 -16.09
N SER A 37 8.02 10.50 -16.22
CA SER A 37 7.33 11.25 -15.15
C SER A 37 5.99 10.59 -14.79
N THR A 38 5.23 10.16 -15.79
CA THR A 38 3.94 9.49 -15.57
C THR A 38 4.11 8.17 -14.80
N GLU A 39 5.07 7.34 -15.21
CA GLU A 39 5.38 6.09 -14.51
C GLU A 39 5.80 6.33 -13.05
N ARG A 40 6.66 7.33 -12.82
CA ARG A 40 7.13 7.70 -11.47
C ARG A 40 6.00 8.25 -10.61
N ASN A 41 5.10 9.06 -11.18
CA ASN A 41 3.95 9.59 -10.45
C ASN A 41 2.96 8.49 -10.06
N LEU A 42 2.73 7.50 -10.93
CA LEU A 42 1.89 6.35 -10.60
C LEU A 42 2.51 5.51 -9.47
N ALA A 43 3.81 5.23 -9.56
CA ALA A 43 4.53 4.53 -8.49
C ALA A 43 4.47 5.30 -7.15
N ALA A 44 4.71 6.62 -7.18
CA ALA A 44 4.61 7.47 -6.00
C ALA A 44 3.19 7.47 -5.40
N LYS A 45 2.15 7.50 -6.25
CA LYS A 45 0.74 7.39 -5.81
C LYS A 45 0.49 6.07 -5.09
N HIS A 46 0.97 4.95 -5.63
CA HIS A 46 0.83 3.65 -4.98
C HIS A 46 1.54 3.61 -3.63
N GLN A 47 2.75 4.18 -3.53
CA GLN A 47 3.50 4.24 -2.28
C GLN A 47 2.77 5.03 -1.18
N VAL A 48 2.22 6.20 -1.51
CA VAL A 48 1.41 6.99 -0.55
C VAL A 48 0.15 6.23 -0.13
N SER A 49 -0.47 5.55 -1.09
CA SER A 49 -1.69 4.76 -0.88
C SER A 49 -1.43 3.56 0.04
N THR A 50 -0.36 2.79 -0.20
CA THR A 50 0.00 1.64 0.65
C THR A 50 0.34 2.06 2.08
N THR A 51 1.04 3.18 2.28
CA THR A 51 1.31 3.74 3.62
C THR A 51 0.02 4.14 4.35
N THR A 52 -0.90 4.81 3.66
CA THR A 52 -2.20 5.20 4.25
C THR A 52 -3.02 3.97 4.65
N MET A 53 -3.10 2.98 3.77
CA MET A 53 -3.83 1.73 4.01
C MET A 53 -3.22 0.88 5.12
N ALA A 54 -1.88 0.90 5.24
CA ALA A 54 -1.16 0.26 6.34
C ALA A 54 -1.50 0.92 7.67
N THR A 55 -1.52 2.26 7.70
CA THR A 55 -1.90 3.06 8.88
C THR A 55 -3.33 2.75 9.30
N GLN A 56 -4.29 2.75 8.36
CA GLN A 56 -5.68 2.40 8.64
C GLN A 56 -5.82 1.02 9.30
N LYS A 57 -5.10 0.01 8.80
CA LYS A 57 -5.15 -1.34 9.38
C LYS A 57 -4.51 -1.40 10.76
N LEU A 58 -3.42 -0.66 10.95
CA LEU A 58 -2.75 -0.53 12.24
C LEU A 58 -3.69 0.13 13.27
N GLU A 59 -4.47 1.14 12.87
CA GLU A 59 -5.49 1.74 13.73
C GLU A 59 -6.65 0.78 14.03
N GLN A 60 -7.10 -0.04 13.07
CA GLN A 60 -8.07 -1.10 13.34
C GLN A 60 -7.55 -2.08 14.42
N LEU A 61 -6.29 -2.51 14.33
CA LEU A 61 -5.66 -3.39 15.32
C LEU A 61 -5.49 -2.69 16.69
N ARG A 62 -5.16 -1.39 16.69
CA ARG A 62 -5.06 -0.59 17.91
C ARG A 62 -6.42 -0.34 18.58
N GLY A 63 -7.49 -0.31 17.79
CA GLY A 63 -8.86 -0.18 18.28
C GLY A 63 -9.37 -1.41 19.02
N LEU A 64 -8.79 -2.59 18.78
CA LEU A 64 -9.18 -3.83 19.48
C LEU A 64 -8.83 -3.76 20.97
N THR A 65 -9.65 -4.40 21.82
CA THR A 65 -9.45 -4.40 23.28
C THR A 65 -8.14 -5.08 23.66
N PHE A 66 -7.28 -4.36 24.38
CA PHE A 66 -6.03 -4.86 24.95
C PHE A 66 -5.70 -4.06 26.22
N SER A 67 -6.46 -4.30 27.28
CA SER A 67 -6.45 -3.52 28.52
C SER A 67 -6.71 -4.42 29.74
N TYR A 68 -6.66 -3.87 30.95
CA TYR A 68 -7.20 -4.57 32.11
C TYR A 68 -8.71 -4.27 32.24
N ASP A 69 -9.45 -5.21 32.81
CA ASP A 69 -10.85 -4.98 33.18
C ASP A 69 -10.93 -3.90 34.27
N ALA A 70 -11.67 -2.83 33.99
CA ALA A 70 -11.87 -1.71 34.90
C ALA A 70 -12.94 -1.96 35.98
N SER A 71 -13.80 -2.97 35.79
CA SER A 71 -14.96 -3.26 36.63
C SER A 71 -14.81 -4.49 37.52
N GLY A 72 -13.72 -5.25 37.35
CA GLY A 72 -13.47 -6.50 38.05
C GLY A 72 -12.13 -6.54 38.77
N LEU A 73 -11.50 -7.73 38.79
CA LEU A 73 -10.26 -8.01 39.52
C LEU A 73 -8.99 -7.46 38.86
N GLY A 74 -9.10 -6.50 37.93
CA GLY A 74 -7.97 -5.99 37.16
C GLY A 74 -7.32 -7.04 36.25
N LEU A 75 -8.09 -8.03 35.76
CA LEU A 75 -7.59 -9.09 34.90
C LEU A 75 -7.34 -8.59 33.48
N PRO A 76 -6.33 -9.13 32.76
CA PRO A 76 -6.09 -8.74 31.37
C PRO A 76 -7.23 -9.19 30.47
N VAL A 77 -7.80 -8.25 29.71
CA VAL A 77 -8.81 -8.49 28.69
C VAL A 77 -8.19 -8.29 27.31
N THR A 78 -8.38 -9.27 26.43
CA THR A 78 -7.91 -9.22 25.04
C THR A 78 -9.09 -9.50 24.13
N ASP A 79 -9.26 -8.72 23.08
CA ASP A 79 -10.10 -9.11 21.97
C ASP A 79 -9.42 -10.26 21.21
N THR A 80 -10.03 -11.43 21.24
CA THR A 80 -9.54 -12.63 20.55
C THR A 80 -10.49 -13.11 19.46
N THR A 81 -11.55 -12.35 19.16
CA THR A 81 -12.67 -12.83 18.33
C THR A 81 -13.02 -11.89 17.18
N THR A 82 -12.59 -10.62 17.18
CA THR A 82 -12.94 -9.71 16.09
C THR A 82 -12.36 -10.17 14.75
N ASN A 83 -13.20 -10.23 13.72
CA ASN A 83 -12.83 -10.60 12.37
C ASN A 83 -12.48 -9.38 11.52
N LEU A 84 -11.19 -9.08 11.46
CA LEU A 84 -10.67 -7.99 10.64
C LEU A 84 -10.44 -8.37 9.17
N THR A 85 -10.75 -9.59 8.72
CA THR A 85 -10.65 -9.94 7.28
C THR A 85 -11.87 -9.52 6.49
N LEU A 86 -12.98 -9.20 7.18
CA LEU A 86 -14.25 -8.79 6.58
C LEU A 86 -14.32 -7.27 6.45
N CYS A 87 -15.10 -6.79 5.48
CA CYS A 87 -15.31 -5.36 5.27
C CYS A 87 -16.11 -4.71 6.40
N THR A 88 -16.99 -5.49 7.03
CA THR A 88 -17.64 -5.15 8.29
C THR A 88 -17.19 -6.19 9.31
N PRO A 89 -16.38 -5.81 10.31
CA PRO A 89 -15.91 -6.76 11.32
C PRO A 89 -17.06 -7.41 12.09
N ASP A 90 -16.93 -8.71 12.35
CA ASP A 90 -17.82 -9.48 13.23
C ASP A 90 -17.00 -10.21 14.31
N THR A 91 -17.58 -11.19 15.01
CA THR A 91 -16.93 -11.92 16.11
C THR A 91 -16.42 -13.32 15.72
N THR A 92 -16.30 -13.63 14.42
CA THR A 92 -15.91 -14.97 13.93
C THR A 92 -14.41 -15.12 13.66
N GLY A 93 -13.62 -14.14 14.05
CA GLY A 93 -12.23 -13.96 13.63
C GLY A 93 -11.20 -14.33 14.67
N ARG A 94 -10.07 -13.61 14.61
CA ARG A 94 -8.87 -13.89 15.40
C ARG A 94 -8.53 -12.79 16.40
N GLY A 95 -9.14 -11.61 16.30
CA GLY A 95 -8.81 -10.44 17.12
C GLY A 95 -7.30 -10.19 17.16
N LEU A 96 -6.75 -10.13 18.37
CA LEU A 96 -5.32 -9.97 18.68
C LEU A 96 -4.60 -11.28 19.00
N ASN A 97 -5.13 -12.44 18.58
CA ASN A 97 -4.41 -13.70 18.76
C ASN A 97 -3.07 -13.68 17.98
N PRO A 98 -2.01 -14.31 18.52
CA PRO A 98 -0.72 -14.40 17.84
C PRO A 98 -0.85 -15.00 16.44
N SER A 99 -0.17 -14.39 15.48
CA SER A 99 -0.11 -14.89 14.11
C SER A 99 0.94 -15.99 13.94
N PRO A 100 0.72 -16.98 13.05
CA PRO A 100 1.78 -17.89 12.61
C PRO A 100 3.00 -17.16 12.03
N SER A 101 4.13 -17.87 11.92
CA SER A 101 5.29 -17.38 11.18
C SER A 101 4.96 -17.22 9.70
N GLY A 102 5.48 -16.18 9.05
CA GLY A 102 5.33 -15.99 7.61
C GLY A 102 4.01 -15.40 7.13
N VAL A 103 3.12 -14.94 8.03
CA VAL A 103 1.84 -14.30 7.61
C VAL A 103 2.04 -13.00 6.84
N LEU A 104 3.17 -12.31 7.03
CA LEU A 104 3.53 -11.17 6.19
C LEU A 104 3.92 -11.63 4.79
N GLU A 105 4.45 -12.85 4.66
CA GLU A 105 5.04 -13.42 3.45
C GLU A 105 3.99 -14.04 2.51
N THR A 106 3.00 -14.72 3.09
CA THR A 106 1.99 -15.46 2.33
C THR A 106 0.59 -15.14 2.87
N ASN A 107 -0.38 -15.01 1.95
CA ASN A 107 -1.78 -14.82 2.34
C ASN A 107 -2.22 -15.96 3.27
N THR A 108 -2.49 -15.62 4.52
CA THR A 108 -2.87 -16.57 5.56
C THR A 108 -4.24 -16.22 6.09
N SER A 109 -5.12 -17.22 6.21
CA SER A 109 -6.49 -17.04 6.70
C SER A 109 -6.50 -16.36 8.08
N GLY A 110 -7.33 -15.34 8.24
CA GLY A 110 -7.41 -14.54 9.47
C GLY A 110 -6.38 -13.39 9.58
N PHE A 111 -5.43 -13.29 8.65
CA PHE A 111 -4.33 -12.31 8.69
C PHE A 111 -4.11 -11.56 7.37
N VAL A 112 -5.10 -11.61 6.46
CA VAL A 112 -5.06 -10.92 5.17
C VAL A 112 -6.42 -10.32 4.83
N ASP A 113 -6.42 -9.16 4.20
CA ASP A 113 -7.59 -8.59 3.53
C ASP A 113 -7.18 -7.88 2.22
N PHE A 114 -8.20 -7.44 1.46
CA PHE A 114 -8.02 -6.87 0.13
C PHE A 114 -8.74 -5.54 0.00
N LEU A 115 -8.12 -4.61 -0.72
CA LEU A 115 -8.69 -3.28 -0.98
C LEU A 115 -8.72 -2.98 -2.47
N ASP A 116 -9.70 -2.20 -2.91
CA ASP A 116 -9.79 -1.67 -4.27
C ASP A 116 -8.80 -0.49 -4.49
N ALA A 117 -8.79 0.08 -5.70
CA ALA A 117 -7.94 1.22 -6.05
C ALA A 117 -8.16 2.48 -5.19
N ARG A 118 -9.32 2.59 -4.54
CA ARG A 118 -9.74 3.71 -3.70
C ARG A 118 -9.50 3.43 -2.21
N GLY A 119 -9.06 2.23 -1.85
CA GLY A 119 -8.86 1.81 -0.45
C GLY A 119 -10.10 1.26 0.23
N ASN A 120 -11.19 1.02 -0.51
CA ASN A 120 -12.36 0.34 0.05
C ASN A 120 -12.10 -1.15 0.16
N CYS A 121 -12.62 -1.77 1.21
CA CYS A 121 -12.52 -3.21 1.37
C CYS A 121 -13.26 -3.97 0.25
N VAL A 122 -12.62 -5.03 -0.24
CA VAL A 122 -13.19 -5.98 -1.19
C VAL A 122 -13.35 -7.31 -0.49
N ALA A 123 -14.60 -7.78 -0.39
CA ALA A 123 -14.91 -9.04 0.27
C ALA A 123 -14.23 -10.22 -0.45
N ALA A 124 -13.58 -11.08 0.32
CA ALA A 124 -12.93 -12.29 -0.17
C ALA A 124 -13.46 -13.51 0.58
N THR A 125 -13.69 -14.60 -0.15
CA THR A 125 -14.10 -15.90 0.41
C THR A 125 -12.92 -16.86 0.58
N THR A 126 -11.76 -16.49 0.04
CA THR A 126 -10.51 -17.25 0.12
C THR A 126 -9.36 -16.29 0.46
N THR A 127 -8.17 -16.84 0.65
CA THR A 127 -6.93 -16.07 0.80
C THR A 127 -6.37 -15.56 -0.53
N ASN A 128 -7.02 -15.81 -1.66
CA ASN A 128 -6.63 -15.25 -2.95
C ASN A 128 -7.31 -13.90 -3.16
N ALA A 129 -6.61 -12.99 -3.83
CA ALA A 129 -7.14 -11.67 -4.12
C ALA A 129 -8.38 -11.80 -5.05
N PRO A 130 -9.55 -11.26 -4.65
CA PRO A 130 -10.75 -11.27 -5.48
C PRO A 130 -10.60 -10.30 -6.66
N ALA A 131 -11.47 -10.43 -7.66
CA ALA A 131 -11.54 -9.48 -8.77
C ALA A 131 -11.77 -8.04 -8.25
N GLY A 132 -11.02 -7.08 -8.78
CA GLY A 132 -11.08 -5.68 -8.35
C GLY A 132 -10.17 -5.33 -7.17
N ALA A 133 -9.55 -6.31 -6.50
CA ALA A 133 -8.54 -6.05 -5.47
C ALA A 133 -7.25 -5.50 -6.09
N VAL A 134 -6.87 -4.29 -5.69
CA VAL A 134 -5.63 -3.62 -6.13
C VAL A 134 -4.54 -3.72 -5.07
N TYR A 135 -4.93 -3.76 -3.79
CA TYR A 135 -3.99 -3.89 -2.68
C TYR A 135 -4.31 -5.12 -1.84
N THR A 136 -3.26 -5.75 -1.35
CA THR A 136 -3.31 -6.85 -0.39
C THR A 136 -2.67 -6.35 0.91
N ARG A 137 -3.41 -6.40 2.02
CA ARG A 137 -2.86 -6.10 3.35
C ARG A 137 -2.69 -7.37 4.14
N ARG A 138 -1.52 -7.55 4.72
CA ARG A 138 -1.18 -8.64 5.64
C ARG A 138 -0.79 -8.06 6.97
N TRP A 139 -1.10 -8.75 8.06
CA TRP A 139 -0.66 -8.32 9.38
C TRP A 139 -0.14 -9.48 10.21
N ALA A 140 0.87 -9.18 11.03
CA ALA A 140 1.40 -10.06 12.04
C ALA A 140 1.15 -9.46 13.42
N ILE A 141 0.81 -10.35 14.35
CA ILE A 141 0.63 -10.05 15.76
C ILE A 141 1.58 -10.98 16.50
N GLN A 142 2.62 -10.40 17.11
CA GLN A 142 3.66 -11.16 17.79
C GLN A 142 3.76 -10.69 19.23
N PRO A 143 3.58 -11.57 20.23
CA PRO A 143 3.92 -11.26 21.61
C PRO A 143 5.42 -10.93 21.72
N LEU A 144 5.76 -9.92 22.53
CA LEU A 144 7.16 -9.65 22.84
C LEU A 144 7.72 -10.79 23.71
N PRO A 145 8.79 -11.51 23.31
CA PRO A 145 9.25 -12.69 24.04
C PRO A 145 9.57 -12.46 25.53
N THR A 146 10.04 -11.25 25.86
CA THR A 146 10.37 -10.86 27.24
C THR A 146 9.15 -10.44 28.07
N ASN A 147 8.00 -10.13 27.44
CA ASN A 147 6.75 -9.79 28.12
C ASN A 147 5.52 -10.15 27.26
N PRO A 148 5.29 -11.45 27.00
CA PRO A 148 4.34 -11.88 25.96
C PRO A 148 2.88 -11.61 26.33
N ASN A 149 2.56 -11.51 27.62
CA ASN A 149 1.18 -11.29 28.09
C ASN A 149 0.75 -9.81 28.04
N ASN A 150 1.72 -8.89 28.06
CA ASN A 150 1.43 -7.45 28.19
C ASN A 150 1.93 -6.61 27.04
N THR A 151 2.75 -7.16 26.12
CA THR A 151 3.28 -6.40 24.98
C THR A 151 3.11 -7.17 23.68
N LEU A 152 2.50 -6.51 22.70
CA LEU A 152 2.36 -6.99 21.33
C LEU A 152 3.17 -6.12 20.37
N ILE A 153 3.78 -6.77 19.39
CA ILE A 153 4.34 -6.16 18.19
C ILE A 153 3.31 -6.39 17.08
N LEU A 154 2.80 -5.29 16.54
CA LEU A 154 1.85 -5.30 15.44
C LEU A 154 2.59 -4.84 14.20
N THR A 155 2.66 -5.69 13.18
CA THR A 155 3.26 -5.32 11.88
C THR A 155 2.21 -5.44 10.80
N VAL A 156 2.05 -4.40 9.99
CA VAL A 156 1.17 -4.38 8.83
C VAL A 156 2.01 -4.18 7.59
N LEU A 157 1.79 -5.03 6.58
CA LEU A 157 2.40 -4.94 5.27
C LEU A 157 1.31 -4.75 4.22
N VAL A 158 1.48 -3.76 3.34
CA VAL A 158 0.60 -3.51 2.21
C VAL A 158 1.42 -3.51 0.93
N THR A 159 0.96 -4.27 -0.05
CA THR A 159 1.55 -4.43 -1.39
C THR A 159 0.44 -4.32 -2.44
N THR A 160 0.80 -3.98 -3.68
CA THR A 160 -0.15 -4.10 -4.79
C THR A 160 -0.35 -5.57 -5.15
N THR A 161 -1.59 -5.96 -5.44
CA THR A 161 -1.96 -7.33 -5.83
C THR A 161 -1.26 -7.75 -7.12
N ALA A 162 -1.07 -6.83 -8.06
CA ALA A 162 -0.37 -7.08 -9.31
C ALA A 162 1.13 -7.42 -9.08
N LYS A 163 1.80 -6.73 -8.16
CA LYS A 163 3.19 -7.07 -7.80
C LYS A 163 3.27 -8.35 -7.00
N GLU A 164 2.28 -8.61 -6.16
CA GLU A 164 2.19 -9.86 -5.42
C GLU A 164 2.07 -11.08 -6.34
N SER A 165 1.24 -11.02 -7.38
CA SER A 165 1.07 -12.12 -8.34
C SER A 165 2.31 -12.36 -9.20
N LEU A 166 3.05 -11.29 -9.53
CA LEU A 166 4.32 -11.38 -10.27
C LEU A 166 5.47 -11.96 -9.45
N ARG A 167 5.38 -12.00 -8.11
CA ARG A 167 6.49 -12.40 -7.24
C ARG A 167 6.91 -13.87 -7.43
N GLY A 168 6.05 -14.72 -8.02
CA GLY A 168 6.32 -16.15 -8.20
C GLY A 168 6.57 -16.87 -6.87
N SER A 169 6.81 -18.19 -6.90
CA SER A 169 7.00 -19.01 -5.69
C SER A 169 8.41 -18.88 -5.08
N SER A 170 8.99 -17.68 -5.04
CA SER A 170 10.29 -17.46 -4.39
C SER A 170 10.17 -17.62 -2.87
N THR A 171 11.07 -18.39 -2.27
CA THR A 171 11.11 -18.66 -0.83
C THR A 171 11.66 -17.51 0.01
N THR A 172 12.33 -16.53 -0.62
CA THR A 172 12.90 -15.36 0.05
C THR A 172 12.21 -14.09 -0.45
N ARG A 173 11.45 -13.42 0.43
CA ARG A 173 10.84 -12.14 0.08
C ARG A 173 11.85 -11.01 0.18
N THR A 174 12.10 -10.38 -0.96
CA THR A 174 12.65 -9.03 -1.01
C THR A 174 11.50 -8.02 -0.98
N ARG A 175 11.66 -6.91 -0.26
CA ARG A 175 10.70 -5.80 -0.35
C ARG A 175 10.58 -5.35 -1.80
N LEU A 176 9.36 -5.19 -2.27
CA LEU A 176 9.10 -4.62 -3.58
C LEU A 176 8.96 -3.11 -3.48
N THR A 177 9.27 -2.42 -4.57
CA THR A 177 8.94 -1.00 -4.73
C THR A 177 7.44 -0.80 -4.50
N GLU A 178 7.05 0.23 -3.73
CA GLU A 178 5.68 0.55 -3.28
C GLU A 178 5.14 -0.29 -2.11
N ASP A 179 5.89 -1.25 -1.58
CA ASP A 179 5.52 -1.91 -0.33
C ASP A 179 5.57 -0.90 0.84
N ALA A 180 4.52 -0.87 1.64
CA ALA A 180 4.52 -0.17 2.92
C ALA A 180 4.48 -1.20 4.06
N MET A 181 5.47 -1.14 4.95
CA MET A 181 5.50 -1.95 6.15
C MET A 181 5.60 -1.05 7.37
N LEU A 182 4.59 -1.10 8.22
CA LEU A 182 4.53 -0.34 9.47
C LEU A 182 4.53 -1.31 10.64
N THR A 183 5.37 -1.01 11.64
CA THR A 183 5.45 -1.79 12.87
C THR A 183 5.22 -0.85 14.05
N THR A 184 4.34 -1.26 14.97
CA THR A 184 4.15 -0.58 16.25
C THR A 184 4.24 -1.59 17.38
N VAL A 185 4.65 -1.10 18.55
CA VAL A 185 4.55 -1.84 19.81
C VAL A 185 3.34 -1.32 20.57
N ARG A 186 2.59 -2.24 21.18
CA ARG A 186 1.48 -1.92 22.06
C ARG A 186 1.67 -2.65 23.38
N THR A 187 1.75 -1.89 24.46
CA THR A 187 1.88 -2.43 25.82
C THR A 187 0.60 -2.11 26.60
N ARG A 188 0.11 -3.07 27.39
CA ARG A 188 -1.00 -2.83 28.32
C ARG A 188 -0.57 -1.76 29.31
N LYS A 189 -1.43 -0.76 29.50
CA LYS A 189 -1.25 0.22 30.57
C LYS A 189 -1.89 -0.36 31.82
N ALA A 190 -1.15 -0.38 32.93
CA ALA A 190 -1.75 -0.63 34.24
C ALA A 190 -2.82 0.46 34.53
N PRO A 191 -3.91 0.10 35.22
CA PRO A 191 -4.90 1.08 35.66
C PRO A 191 -4.29 2.21 36.50
#